data_AF-A0A940L5S8-F1
#
_entry.id   AF-A0A940L5S8-F1
#
_cell.length_a   1.000
_cell.length_b   1.000
_cell.length_c   1.000
_cell.angle_alpha   90.00
_cell.angle_beta   90.00
_cell.angle_gamma   90.00
#
_symmetry.space_group_name_H-M   'P 1'
#
loop_
_entity.id
_entity.type
_entity.pdbx_description
1 polymer ?
#
loop_
_entity_poly.entity_id
_entity_poly.type
_entity_poly.pdbx_seq_one_letter_code
_entity_poly.pdbx_strand_id
1 'polypeptide(L)'
;MLINVTPLRKYRDFRLLFFGQMISLLGSMVTYVAIPYQIYELTKDNWLVGMLGLAQLLPVLIFGILGGTYADRLDRRKLLLSSEIILTALIAGLAINASLEKPSIPLIFILVAIFQSVLGFHRPAMEAMTQKIVDAEDYPAIGALGSFRWSAGAIIGPALGGMLIAKFGVKGAYLFDVISFAAAFIALFMMSKMPPPEKREASPLEDAKAGLTYALSKPELVGTYLIDIVAMVFAFPVALFPAMSQNWGGASAAGMLFSAMAVGSLVMTLLSGWTGNVR
;
A
#
# COMPACT_ATOMS: atom_id res chain seq x y z
N MET A 1 -22.94 2.96 -17.70
CA MET A 1 -21.55 2.62 -17.33
C MET A 1 -21.09 3.47 -16.14
N LEU A 2 -21.86 3.53 -15.05
CA LEU A 2 -21.41 4.16 -13.80
C LEU A 2 -21.04 3.04 -12.82
N ILE A 3 -20.07 3.30 -11.95
CA ILE A 3 -19.64 2.35 -10.92
C ILE A 3 -20.85 1.98 -10.06
N ASN A 4 -21.09 0.68 -9.88
CA ASN A 4 -22.18 0.21 -9.03
C ASN A 4 -21.85 0.46 -7.55
N VAL A 5 -22.48 1.46 -6.96
CA VAL A 5 -22.30 1.85 -5.54
C VAL A 5 -23.23 1.09 -4.58
N THR A 6 -24.04 0.15 -5.07
CA THR A 6 -24.98 -0.64 -4.27
C THR A 6 -24.32 -1.34 -3.08
N PRO A 7 -23.12 -1.94 -3.20
CA PRO A 7 -22.45 -2.58 -2.06
C PRO A 7 -22.20 -1.63 -0.87
N LEU A 8 -21.93 -0.35 -1.12
CA LEU A 8 -21.73 0.66 -0.06
C LEU A 8 -23.02 0.94 0.72
N ARG A 9 -24.19 0.72 0.12
CA ARG A 9 -25.49 0.87 0.80
C ARG A 9 -25.93 -0.42 1.47
N LYS A 10 -25.75 -1.55 0.77
CA LYS A 10 -26.15 -2.90 1.20
C LYS A 10 -25.40 -3.37 2.45
N TYR A 11 -24.07 -3.18 2.48
CA TYR A 11 -23.23 -3.69 3.56
C TYR A 11 -22.63 -2.56 4.40
N ARG A 12 -23.12 -2.41 5.64
CA ARG A 12 -22.61 -1.40 6.59
C ARG A 12 -21.11 -1.57 6.85
N ASP A 13 -20.68 -2.81 7.09
CA ASP A 13 -19.29 -3.10 7.47
C ASP A 13 -18.34 -2.89 6.29
N PHE A 14 -18.77 -3.22 5.07
CA PHE A 14 -18.02 -2.87 3.85
C PHE A 14 -17.93 -1.35 3.66
N ARG A 15 -18.99 -0.60 3.94
CA ARG A 15 -18.97 0.87 3.85
C ARG A 15 -17.96 1.49 4.81
N LEU A 16 -17.96 1.05 6.07
CA LEU A 16 -16.99 1.50 7.06
C LEU A 16 -15.56 1.17 6.60
N LEU A 17 -15.36 -0.06 6.14
CA LEU A 17 -14.07 -0.52 5.63
C LEU A 17 -13.61 0.31 4.43
N PHE A 18 -14.48 0.54 3.46
CA PHE A 18 -14.17 1.26 2.24
C PHE A 18 -13.68 2.68 2.53
N PHE A 19 -14.41 3.44 3.36
CA PHE A 19 -14.04 4.82 3.68
C PHE A 19 -12.82 4.89 4.60
N GLY A 20 -12.73 4.04 5.61
CA GLY A 20 -11.54 3.99 6.49
C GLY A 20 -10.27 3.70 5.69
N GLN A 21 -10.34 2.71 4.79
CA GLN A 21 -9.22 2.34 3.95
C GLN A 21 -8.94 3.32 2.81
N MET A 22 -9.93 4.08 2.33
CA MET A 22 -9.69 5.19 1.41
C MET A 22 -8.86 6.29 2.08
N ILE A 23 -9.20 6.63 3.34
CA ILE A 23 -8.46 7.63 4.11
C ILE A 23 -7.02 7.14 4.38
N SER A 24 -6.86 5.90 4.85
CA SER A 24 -5.54 5.30 5.06
C SER A 24 -4.72 5.15 3.78
N LEU A 25 -5.36 4.87 2.64
CA LEU A 25 -4.68 4.86 1.35
C LEU A 25 -4.11 6.23 0.99
N LEU A 26 -4.88 7.31 1.19
CA LEU A 26 -4.39 8.66 0.94
C LEU A 26 -3.19 9.01 1.83
N GLY A 27 -3.26 8.68 3.12
CA GLY A 27 -2.13 8.86 4.04
C GLY A 27 -0.91 8.02 3.64
N SER A 28 -1.12 6.75 3.29
CA SER A 28 -0.05 5.86 2.83
C SER A 28 0.65 6.41 1.58
N MET A 29 -0.12 7.01 0.66
CA MET A 29 0.42 7.65 -0.54
C MET A 29 1.16 8.96 -0.23
N VAL A 30 0.75 9.69 0.81
CA VAL A 30 1.51 10.83 1.33
C VAL A 30 2.87 10.36 1.87
N THR A 31 2.88 9.30 2.69
CA THR A 31 4.11 8.70 3.24
C THR A 31 4.99 8.10 2.14
N TYR A 32 4.39 7.53 1.09
CA TYR A 32 5.10 7.01 -0.08
C TYR A 32 5.93 8.08 -0.79
N VAL A 33 5.48 9.33 -0.81
CA VAL A 33 6.28 10.47 -1.32
C VAL A 33 7.23 11.01 -0.24
N ALA A 34 6.79 11.07 1.01
CA ALA A 34 7.53 11.69 2.10
C ALA A 34 8.85 10.98 2.43
N ILE A 35 8.86 9.65 2.48
CA ILE A 35 10.07 8.88 2.82
C ILE A 35 11.20 9.09 1.81
N PRO A 36 11.02 8.84 0.50
CA PRO A 36 12.11 9.03 -0.47
C PRO A 36 12.53 10.50 -0.56
N TYR A 37 11.59 11.44 -0.41
CA TYR A 37 11.91 12.87 -0.34
C TYR A 37 12.78 13.20 0.87
N GLN A 38 12.43 12.71 2.07
CA GLN A 38 13.20 12.92 3.29
C GLN A 38 14.60 12.33 3.21
N ILE A 39 14.75 11.09 2.73
CA ILE A 39 16.06 10.46 2.58
C ILE A 39 16.92 11.31 1.65
N TYR A 40 16.38 11.69 0.49
CA TYR A 40 17.11 12.54 -0.45
C TYR A 40 17.45 13.92 0.14
N GLU A 41 16.55 14.54 0.89
CA GLU A 41 16.80 15.83 1.53
C GLU A 41 17.96 15.76 2.51
N LEU A 42 18.06 14.66 3.27
CA LEU A 42 19.12 14.42 4.27
C LEU A 42 20.46 14.02 3.65
N THR A 43 20.46 13.23 2.56
CA THR A 43 21.69 12.62 2.02
C THR A 43 22.15 13.23 0.70
N LYS A 44 21.23 13.81 -0.07
CA LYS A 44 21.40 14.19 -1.49
C LYS A 44 21.91 13.03 -2.36
N ASP A 45 21.68 11.80 -1.93
CA ASP A 45 22.17 10.57 -2.57
C ASP A 45 21.01 9.71 -3.09
N ASN A 46 20.92 9.58 -4.41
CA ASN A 46 19.92 8.76 -5.09
C ASN A 46 20.11 7.26 -4.86
N TRP A 47 21.33 6.81 -4.57
CA TRP A 47 21.60 5.41 -4.29
C TRP A 47 20.86 4.93 -3.04
N LEU A 48 20.89 5.74 -1.97
CA LEU A 48 20.16 5.46 -0.74
C LEU A 48 18.64 5.49 -0.96
N VAL A 49 18.14 6.41 -1.78
CA VAL A 49 16.71 6.43 -2.15
C VAL A 49 16.35 5.16 -2.95
N GLY A 50 17.20 4.68 -3.85
CA GLY A 50 17.00 3.42 -4.56
C GLY A 50 17.00 2.20 -3.63
N MET A 51 17.90 2.17 -2.64
CA MET A 51 17.98 1.11 -1.64
C MET A 51 16.69 0.98 -0.81
N LEU A 52 15.93 2.06 -0.66
CA LEU A 52 14.61 2.04 -0.03
C LEU A 52 13.66 1.07 -0.73
N GLY A 53 13.75 0.95 -2.07
CA GLY A 53 12.94 0.00 -2.84
C GLY A 53 13.19 -1.44 -2.40
N LEU A 54 14.44 -1.83 -2.16
CA LEU A 54 14.78 -3.17 -1.63
C LEU A 54 14.28 -3.36 -0.20
N ALA A 55 14.41 -2.33 0.65
CA ALA A 55 13.90 -2.34 2.01
C ALA A 55 12.37 -2.43 2.07
N GLN A 56 11.67 -2.03 1.02
CA GLN A 56 10.22 -2.19 0.90
C GLN A 56 9.82 -3.55 0.32
N LEU A 57 10.48 -3.98 -0.75
CA LEU A 57 10.14 -5.17 -1.51
C LEU A 57 10.46 -6.47 -0.76
N LEU A 58 11.65 -6.59 -0.17
CA LEU A 58 12.08 -7.84 0.47
C LEU A 58 11.18 -8.25 1.64
N PRO A 59 10.83 -7.36 2.58
CA PRO A 59 9.98 -7.75 3.69
C PRO A 59 8.56 -8.08 3.25
N VAL A 60 7.96 -7.28 2.37
CA VAL A 60 6.58 -7.57 1.91
C VAL A 60 6.50 -8.88 1.12
N LEU A 61 7.55 -9.26 0.38
CA LEU A 61 7.61 -10.53 -0.32
C LEU A 61 7.65 -11.72 0.66
N ILE A 62 8.57 -11.67 1.64
CA ILE A 62 8.77 -12.74 2.63
C ILE A 62 7.52 -12.88 3.51
N PHE A 63 7.05 -11.76 4.07
CA PHE A 63 5.93 -11.76 5.00
C PHE A 63 4.57 -11.79 4.31
N GLY A 64 4.48 -11.49 3.01
CA GLY A 64 3.25 -11.66 2.20
C GLY A 64 2.88 -13.14 2.03
N ILE A 65 3.87 -13.98 1.74
CA ILE A 65 3.67 -15.44 1.61
C ILE A 65 3.21 -16.02 2.96
N LEU A 66 3.87 -15.63 4.06
CA LEU A 66 3.46 -16.03 5.41
C LEU A 66 2.10 -15.42 5.77
N GLY A 67 1.86 -14.18 5.39
CA GLY A 67 0.64 -13.44 5.66
C GLY A 67 -0.58 -14.16 5.11
N GLY A 68 -0.52 -14.68 3.88
CA GLY A 68 -1.60 -15.47 3.29
C GLY A 68 -1.95 -16.72 4.10
N THR A 69 -0.95 -17.48 4.57
CA THR A 69 -1.22 -18.72 5.31
C THR A 69 -1.74 -18.49 6.73
N TYR A 70 -1.28 -17.41 7.38
CA TYR A 70 -1.75 -17.02 8.71
C TYR A 70 -3.09 -16.27 8.69
N ALA A 71 -3.37 -15.47 7.65
CA ALA A 71 -4.61 -14.70 7.52
C ALA A 71 -5.87 -15.58 7.50
N ASP A 72 -5.73 -16.83 7.04
CA ASP A 72 -6.85 -17.76 7.01
C ASP A 72 -7.25 -18.31 8.38
N ARG A 73 -6.28 -18.37 9.30
CA ARG A 73 -6.35 -19.13 10.56
C ARG A 73 -6.44 -18.27 11.80
N LEU A 74 -6.05 -17.00 11.70
CA LEU A 74 -6.17 -16.03 12.77
C LEU A 74 -7.53 -15.33 12.71
N ASP A 75 -7.93 -14.77 13.85
CA ASP A 75 -9.05 -13.84 13.91
C ASP A 75 -8.67 -12.60 13.09
N ARG A 76 -9.19 -12.53 11.86
CA ARG A 76 -8.87 -11.51 10.85
C ARG A 76 -9.08 -10.11 11.40
N ARG A 77 -10.15 -9.88 12.15
CA ARG A 77 -10.43 -8.56 12.74
C ARG A 77 -9.39 -8.20 13.79
N LYS A 78 -8.99 -9.16 14.66
CA LYS A 78 -7.91 -8.90 15.64
C LYS A 78 -6.57 -8.64 14.97
N LEU A 79 -6.21 -9.42 13.95
CA LEU A 79 -4.98 -9.23 13.19
C LEU A 79 -4.94 -7.87 12.51
N LEU A 80 -6.04 -7.46 11.88
CA LEU A 80 -6.12 -6.15 11.25
C LEU A 80 -6.06 -5.02 12.27
N LEU A 81 -6.80 -5.11 13.38
CA LEU A 81 -6.73 -4.10 14.45
C LEU A 81 -5.33 -3.99 15.07
N SER A 82 -4.63 -5.11 15.31
CA SER A 82 -3.26 -5.06 15.82
C SER A 82 -2.29 -4.52 14.77
N SER A 83 -2.49 -4.85 13.49
CA SER A 83 -1.69 -4.31 12.39
C SER A 83 -1.86 -2.80 12.28
N GLU A 84 -3.09 -2.29 12.34
CA GLU A 84 -3.36 -0.84 12.31
C GLU A 84 -2.69 -0.09 13.46
N ILE A 85 -2.69 -0.65 14.67
CA ILE A 85 -1.97 -0.07 15.82
C ILE A 85 -0.46 -0.02 15.54
N ILE A 86 0.11 -1.13 15.04
CA ILE A 86 1.54 -1.22 14.75
C ILE A 86 1.92 -0.24 13.61
N LEU A 87 1.16 -0.20 12.52
CA LEU A 87 1.39 0.70 11.39
C LEU A 87 1.31 2.16 11.84
N THR A 88 0.30 2.52 12.64
CA THR A 88 0.17 3.86 13.24
C THR A 88 1.40 4.21 14.08
N ALA A 89 1.87 3.27 14.93
CA ALA A 89 3.04 3.48 15.77
C ALA A 89 4.33 3.64 14.95
N LEU A 90 4.50 2.90 13.86
CA LEU A 90 5.66 3.00 12.96
C LEU A 90 5.69 4.36 12.25
N ILE A 91 4.55 4.84 11.75
CA ILE A 91 4.45 6.17 11.13
C ILE A 91 4.67 7.26 12.17
N ALA A 92 4.13 7.10 13.38
CA ALA A 92 4.43 8.02 14.48
C ALA A 92 5.94 8.03 14.80
N GLY A 93 6.59 6.87 14.76
CA GLY A 93 8.06 6.75 14.85
C GLY A 93 8.79 7.52 13.76
N LEU A 94 8.31 7.47 12.51
CA LEU A 94 8.85 8.28 11.40
C LEU A 94 8.64 9.78 11.65
N ALA A 95 7.46 10.19 12.14
CA ALA A 95 7.16 11.57 12.50
C ALA A 95 8.08 12.10 13.63
N ILE A 96 8.33 11.27 14.65
CA ILE A 96 9.26 11.58 15.74
C ILE A 96 10.68 11.70 15.20
N ASN A 97 11.15 10.74 14.40
CA ASN A 97 12.48 10.78 13.80
C ASN A 97 12.68 12.02 12.91
N ALA A 98 11.66 12.39 12.12
CA ALA A 98 11.66 13.61 11.31
C ALA A 98 11.63 14.91 12.14
N SER A 99 11.26 14.84 13.42
CA SER A 99 11.25 15.99 14.34
C SER A 99 12.55 16.17 15.09
N LEU A 100 13.49 15.22 15.00
CA LEU A 100 14.81 15.34 15.62
C LEU A 100 15.66 16.36 14.87
N GLU A 101 16.57 17.03 15.59
CA GLU A 101 17.56 17.93 14.96
C GLU A 101 18.45 17.19 13.95
N LYS A 102 18.71 15.90 14.20
CA LYS A 102 19.45 15.00 13.32
C LYS A 102 18.66 13.71 13.11
N PRO A 103 17.77 13.65 12.10
CA PRO A 103 17.02 12.44 11.79
C PRO A 103 17.95 11.27 11.45
N SER A 104 17.66 10.09 12.00
CA SER A 104 18.44 8.87 11.75
C SER A 104 17.97 8.19 10.47
N ILE A 105 18.85 8.07 9.47
CA ILE A 105 18.57 7.36 8.22
C ILE A 105 18.41 5.86 8.45
N PRO A 106 19.30 5.15 9.20
CA PRO A 106 19.12 3.73 9.47
C PRO A 106 17.78 3.42 10.14
N LEU A 107 17.31 4.30 11.03
CA LEU A 107 16.01 4.14 11.68
C LEU A 107 14.85 4.21 10.68
N ILE A 108 14.92 5.09 9.66
CA ILE A 108 13.92 5.14 8.58
C ILE A 108 13.84 3.78 7.87
N PHE A 109 14.99 3.22 7.49
CA PHE A 109 15.03 1.90 6.83
C PHE A 109 14.43 0.79 7.69
N ILE A 110 14.76 0.76 8.99
CA ILE A 110 14.21 -0.23 9.93
C ILE A 110 12.69 -0.08 10.03
N LEU A 111 12.19 1.14 10.25
CA LEU A 111 10.76 1.40 10.39
C LEU A 111 9.99 1.04 9.11
N VAL A 112 10.54 1.39 7.95
CA VAL A 112 9.93 1.05 6.65
C VAL A 112 9.94 -0.46 6.41
N ALA A 113 11.03 -1.15 6.72
CA ALA A 113 11.11 -2.60 6.57
C ALA A 113 10.06 -3.30 7.44
N ILE A 114 9.92 -2.88 8.71
CA ILE A 114 8.89 -3.43 9.61
C ILE A 114 7.49 -3.09 9.11
N PHE A 115 7.27 -1.85 8.64
CA PHE A 115 5.99 -1.42 8.08
C PHE A 115 5.55 -2.33 6.93
N GLN A 116 6.48 -2.66 6.03
CA GLN A 116 6.24 -3.51 4.87
C GLN A 116 6.05 -4.99 5.26
N SER A 117 6.74 -5.46 6.30
CA SER A 117 6.46 -6.76 6.91
C SER A 117 5.02 -6.85 7.42
N VAL A 118 4.55 -5.83 8.15
CA VAL A 118 3.18 -5.79 8.69
C VAL A 118 2.16 -5.72 7.57
N LEU A 119 2.42 -4.94 6.51
CA LEU A 119 1.59 -4.92 5.31
C LEU A 119 1.46 -6.28 4.62
N GLY A 120 2.52 -7.10 4.67
CA GLY A 120 2.51 -8.49 4.18
C GLY A 120 1.42 -9.35 4.84
N PHE A 121 1.12 -9.12 6.12
CA PHE A 121 0.00 -9.79 6.81
C PHE A 121 -1.33 -9.06 6.63
N HIS A 122 -1.28 -7.72 6.61
CA HIS A 122 -2.47 -6.88 6.56
C HIS A 122 -3.24 -7.04 5.24
N ARG A 123 -2.56 -7.02 4.08
CA ARG A 123 -3.23 -7.06 2.76
C ARG A 123 -4.02 -8.35 2.53
N PRO A 124 -3.44 -9.56 2.72
CA PRO A 124 -4.18 -10.81 2.56
C PRO A 124 -5.36 -10.93 3.54
N ALA A 125 -5.18 -10.51 4.80
CA ALA A 125 -6.25 -10.52 5.79
C ALA A 125 -7.39 -9.55 5.43
N MET A 126 -7.06 -8.40 4.84
CA MET A 126 -8.01 -7.40 4.37
C MET A 126 -8.85 -7.92 3.19
N GLU A 127 -8.21 -8.56 2.21
CA GLU A 127 -8.87 -9.16 1.06
C GLU A 127 -9.81 -10.30 1.50
N ALA A 128 -9.31 -11.21 2.34
CA ALA A 128 -10.12 -12.31 2.88
C ALA A 128 -11.28 -11.82 3.75
N MET A 129 -11.09 -10.74 4.52
CA MET A 129 -12.17 -10.12 5.29
C MET A 129 -13.23 -9.50 4.39
N THR A 130 -12.81 -8.81 3.33
CA THR A 130 -13.73 -8.16 2.38
C THR A 130 -14.66 -9.20 1.74
N GLN A 131 -14.11 -10.34 1.31
CA GLN A 131 -14.88 -11.45 0.72
C GLN A 131 -15.91 -12.07 1.69
N LYS A 132 -15.70 -11.98 3.01
CA LYS A 132 -16.64 -12.51 4.02
C LYS A 132 -17.77 -11.56 4.38
N ILE A 133 -17.63 -10.27 4.10
CA ILE A 133 -18.63 -9.24 4.46
C ILE A 133 -19.71 -9.13 3.36
N VAL A 134 -19.45 -9.71 2.19
CA VAL A 134 -20.18 -9.44 0.95
C VAL A 134 -20.50 -10.73 0.22
N ASP A 135 -21.63 -10.76 -0.47
CA ASP A 135 -22.05 -11.90 -1.28
C ASP A 135 -21.20 -12.00 -2.57
N ALA A 136 -21.00 -13.21 -3.06
CA ALA A 136 -20.20 -13.48 -4.27
C ALA A 136 -20.73 -12.76 -5.52
N GLU A 137 -22.04 -12.51 -5.58
CA GLU A 137 -22.73 -11.78 -6.65
C GLU A 137 -22.24 -10.32 -6.77
N ASP A 138 -21.77 -9.74 -5.66
CA ASP A 138 -21.33 -8.35 -5.58
C ASP A 138 -19.81 -8.18 -5.82
N TYR A 139 -19.04 -9.27 -5.99
CA TYR A 139 -17.59 -9.23 -6.16
C TYR A 139 -17.13 -8.32 -7.32
N PRO A 140 -17.76 -8.34 -8.52
CA PRO A 140 -17.36 -7.43 -9.60
C PRO A 140 -17.52 -5.95 -9.23
N ALA A 141 -18.59 -5.61 -8.50
CA ALA A 141 -18.84 -4.23 -8.06
C ALA A 141 -17.82 -3.79 -7.01
N ILE A 142 -17.43 -4.68 -6.10
CA ILE A 142 -16.41 -4.44 -5.09
C ILE A 142 -15.03 -4.29 -5.72
N GLY A 143 -14.70 -5.13 -6.71
CA GLY A 143 -13.49 -5.00 -7.51
C GLY A 143 -13.42 -3.62 -8.18
N ALA A 144 -14.50 -3.18 -8.84
CA ALA A 144 -14.56 -1.87 -9.47
C ALA A 144 -14.41 -0.72 -8.46
N LEU A 145 -15.03 -0.81 -7.28
CA LEU A 145 -14.85 0.16 -6.20
C LEU A 145 -13.42 0.17 -5.66
N GLY A 146 -12.79 -1.01 -5.54
CA GLY A 146 -11.39 -1.17 -5.15
C GLY A 146 -10.43 -0.52 -6.15
N SER A 147 -10.64 -0.75 -7.45
CA SER A 147 -9.89 -0.10 -8.53
C SER A 147 -10.07 1.41 -8.49
N PHE A 148 -11.31 1.90 -8.34
CA PHE A 148 -11.58 3.33 -8.19
C PHE A 148 -10.84 3.93 -6.99
N ARG A 149 -10.89 3.26 -5.83
CA ARG A 149 -10.16 3.68 -4.63
C ARG A 149 -8.66 3.75 -4.89
N TRP A 150 -8.08 2.74 -5.54
CA TRP A 150 -6.67 2.73 -5.89
C TRP A 150 -6.30 3.87 -6.84
N SER A 151 -7.04 4.05 -7.94
CA SER A 151 -6.79 5.14 -8.89
C SER A 151 -6.92 6.53 -8.24
N ALA A 152 -7.96 6.74 -7.43
CA ALA A 152 -8.15 7.99 -6.70
C ALA A 152 -6.99 8.24 -5.72
N GLY A 153 -6.58 7.22 -4.95
CA GLY A 153 -5.47 7.31 -4.02
C GLY A 153 -4.13 7.57 -4.71
N ALA A 154 -3.83 6.86 -5.78
CA ALA A 154 -2.58 6.98 -6.53
C ALA A 154 -2.45 8.33 -7.27
N ILE A 155 -3.56 8.98 -7.60
CA ILE A 155 -3.55 10.32 -8.22
C ILE A 155 -3.52 11.41 -7.16
N ILE A 156 -4.45 11.38 -6.20
CA ILE A 156 -4.67 12.45 -5.22
C ILE A 156 -3.62 12.40 -4.11
N GLY A 157 -3.28 11.19 -3.65
CA GLY A 157 -2.40 10.97 -2.51
C GLY A 157 -1.00 11.57 -2.68
N PRO A 158 -0.26 11.29 -3.78
CA PRO A 158 1.08 11.85 -3.95
C PRO A 158 1.08 13.37 -4.13
N ALA A 159 0.10 13.93 -4.85
CA ALA A 159 -0.09 15.37 -4.99
C ALA A 159 -0.36 16.04 -3.63
N LEU A 160 -1.24 15.45 -2.82
CA LEU A 160 -1.48 15.86 -1.45
C LEU A 160 -0.21 15.77 -0.61
N GLY A 161 0.57 14.69 -0.78
CA GLY A 161 1.85 14.47 -0.10
C GLY A 161 2.85 15.58 -0.40
N GLY A 162 3.09 15.87 -1.67
CA GLY A 162 3.99 16.97 -2.07
C GLY A 162 3.55 18.33 -1.52
N MET A 163 2.24 18.61 -1.52
CA MET A 163 1.68 19.84 -0.94
C MET A 163 1.87 19.90 0.59
N LEU A 164 1.59 18.81 1.30
CA LEU A 164 1.75 18.73 2.76
C LEU A 164 3.22 18.89 3.16
N ILE A 165 4.13 18.24 2.43
CA ILE A 165 5.57 18.37 2.67
C ILE A 165 6.03 19.81 2.39
N ALA A 166 5.56 20.43 1.30
CA ALA A 166 5.95 21.81 0.99
C ALA A 166 5.48 22.83 2.05
N LYS A 167 4.30 22.63 2.65
CA LYS A 167 3.72 23.58 3.61
C LYS A 167 4.07 23.29 5.07
N PHE A 168 4.15 22.02 5.45
CA PHE A 168 4.29 21.57 6.83
C PHE A 168 5.53 20.68 7.06
N GLY A 169 6.37 20.52 6.04
CA GLY A 169 7.51 19.63 6.07
C GLY A 169 7.12 18.15 6.08
N VAL A 170 8.13 17.29 6.02
CA VAL A 170 7.98 15.83 6.09
C VAL A 170 7.25 15.39 7.37
N LYS A 171 7.51 16.08 8.49
CA LYS A 171 6.80 15.82 9.76
C LYS A 171 5.28 15.96 9.62
N GLY A 172 4.80 17.03 8.98
CA GLY A 172 3.38 17.25 8.78
C GLY A 172 2.73 16.17 7.91
N ALA A 173 3.46 15.70 6.90
CA ALA A 173 3.05 14.59 6.05
C ALA A 173 2.89 13.27 6.85
N TYR A 174 3.85 12.93 7.71
CA TYR A 174 3.73 11.75 8.56
C TYR A 174 2.62 11.88 9.61
N LEU A 175 2.43 13.06 10.21
CA LEU A 175 1.33 13.27 11.17
C LEU A 175 -0.05 13.14 10.51
N PHE A 176 -0.19 13.62 9.27
CA PHE A 176 -1.40 13.38 8.48
C PHE A 176 -1.66 11.89 8.32
N ASP A 177 -0.62 11.11 8.00
CA ASP A 177 -0.75 9.67 7.84
C ASP A 177 -1.05 8.93 9.16
N VAL A 178 -0.48 9.35 10.29
CA VAL A 178 -0.87 8.86 11.63
C VAL A 178 -2.37 9.02 11.87
N ILE A 179 -2.93 10.20 11.56
CA ILE A 179 -4.37 10.45 11.70
C ILE A 179 -5.17 9.57 10.73
N SER A 180 -4.64 9.33 9.54
CA SER A 180 -5.27 8.50 8.51
C SER A 180 -5.41 7.03 8.95
N PHE A 181 -4.35 6.46 9.51
CA PHE A 181 -4.35 5.10 10.05
C PHE A 181 -5.21 5.00 11.32
N ALA A 182 -5.19 6.02 12.18
CA ALA A 182 -6.10 6.06 13.33
C ALA A 182 -7.59 6.08 12.89
N ALA A 183 -7.93 6.78 11.81
CA ALA A 183 -9.28 6.76 11.24
C ALA A 183 -9.65 5.38 10.68
N ALA A 184 -8.71 4.69 10.01
CA ALA A 184 -8.91 3.33 9.53
C ALA A 184 -9.09 2.33 10.68
N PHE A 185 -8.30 2.45 11.75
CA PHE A 185 -8.47 1.68 12.98
C PHE A 185 -9.87 1.87 13.57
N ILE A 186 -10.35 3.11 13.70
CA ILE A 186 -11.69 3.39 14.23
C ILE A 186 -12.76 2.76 13.34
N ALA A 187 -12.63 2.87 12.02
CA ALA A 187 -13.57 2.26 11.08
C ALA A 187 -13.62 0.73 11.24
N LEU A 188 -12.46 0.08 11.35
CA LEU A 188 -12.35 -1.37 11.61
C LEU A 188 -12.90 -1.77 12.99
N PHE A 189 -12.67 -0.93 13.99
CA PHE A 189 -13.16 -1.16 15.35
C PHE A 189 -14.69 -1.06 15.42
N MET A 190 -15.30 -0.18 14.62
CA MET A 190 -16.76 -0.04 14.52
C MET A 190 -17.47 -1.17 13.75
N MET A 191 -16.72 -2.03 13.05
CA MET A 191 -17.28 -3.20 12.36
C MET A 191 -17.69 -4.30 13.34
N SER A 192 -18.63 -5.13 12.88
CA SER A 192 -19.12 -6.29 13.63
C SER A 192 -17.99 -7.30 13.88
N LYS A 193 -18.12 -8.07 14.98
CA LYS A 193 -17.19 -9.19 15.23
C LYS A 193 -17.34 -10.22 14.11
N MET A 194 -16.21 -10.69 13.58
CA MET A 194 -16.22 -11.74 12.58
C MET A 194 -16.37 -13.12 13.22
N PRO A 195 -16.94 -14.10 12.50
CA PRO A 195 -16.91 -15.49 12.93
C PRO A 195 -15.47 -15.95 13.21
N PRO A 196 -15.26 -16.82 14.21
CA PRO A 196 -13.95 -17.36 14.50
C PRO A 196 -13.38 -18.08 13.26
N PRO A 197 -12.04 -18.07 13.11
CA PRO A 197 -11.39 -18.76 11.99
C PRO A 197 -11.70 -20.26 12.02
N GLU A 198 -11.82 -20.86 10.83
CA GLU A 198 -11.90 -22.31 10.70
C GLU A 198 -10.58 -22.92 11.16
N LYS A 199 -10.66 -23.96 12.00
CA LYS A 199 -9.47 -24.69 12.45
C LYS A 199 -8.95 -25.53 11.28
N ARG A 200 -7.73 -25.26 10.85
CA ARG A 200 -6.98 -26.11 9.90
C ARG A 200 -5.86 -26.85 10.65
N GLU A 201 -5.74 -28.15 10.41
CA GLU A 201 -4.78 -29.04 11.10
C GLU A 201 -3.35 -28.99 10.51
N ALA A 202 -3.18 -28.64 9.23
CA ALA A 202 -1.87 -28.63 8.55
C ALA A 202 -0.94 -27.51 9.05
N SER A 203 0.39 -27.58 8.86
CA SER A 203 1.31 -26.51 9.27
C SER A 203 1.31 -25.31 8.28
N PRO A 204 1.23 -24.05 8.75
CA PRO A 204 1.25 -22.86 7.87
C PRO A 204 2.51 -22.76 7.00
N LEU A 205 3.64 -23.23 7.54
CA LEU A 205 4.93 -23.24 6.85
C LEU A 205 4.98 -24.30 5.75
N GLU A 206 4.31 -25.44 5.96
CA GLU A 206 4.21 -26.50 4.96
C GLU A 206 3.34 -26.07 3.79
N ASP A 207 2.19 -25.43 4.07
CA ASP A 207 1.31 -24.85 3.04
C ASP A 207 2.05 -23.77 2.22
N ALA A 208 2.77 -22.87 2.89
CA ALA A 208 3.57 -21.84 2.24
C ALA A 208 4.66 -22.45 1.35
N LYS A 209 5.38 -23.45 1.85
CA LYS A 209 6.42 -24.16 1.10
C LYS A 209 5.84 -24.92 -0.10
N ALA A 210 4.68 -25.57 0.08
CA ALA A 210 4.00 -26.27 -1.00
C ALA A 210 3.55 -25.31 -2.10
N GLY A 211 2.94 -24.17 -1.73
CA GLY A 211 2.54 -23.14 -2.68
C GLY A 211 3.72 -22.55 -3.45
N LEU A 212 4.83 -22.24 -2.76
CA LEU A 212 6.04 -21.75 -3.39
C LEU A 212 6.67 -22.78 -4.32
N THR A 213 6.77 -24.04 -3.88
CA THR A 213 7.31 -25.14 -4.70
C THR A 213 6.47 -25.37 -5.95
N TYR A 214 5.15 -25.32 -5.82
CA TYR A 214 4.23 -25.42 -6.95
C TYR A 214 4.43 -24.25 -7.93
N ALA A 215 4.48 -23.01 -7.45
CA ALA A 215 4.70 -21.84 -8.30
C ALA A 215 6.03 -21.93 -9.06
N LEU A 216 7.11 -22.34 -8.37
CA LEU A 216 8.44 -22.53 -8.96
C LEU A 216 8.50 -23.69 -9.97
N SER A 217 7.60 -24.68 -9.85
CA SER A 217 7.53 -25.81 -10.79
C SER A 217 6.95 -25.45 -12.15
N LYS A 218 6.36 -24.25 -12.30
CA LYS A 218 5.71 -23.78 -13.53
C LYS A 218 6.56 -22.70 -14.20
N PRO A 219 7.32 -23.03 -15.27
CA PRO A 219 8.21 -22.09 -15.94
C PRO A 219 7.49 -20.85 -16.47
N GLU A 220 6.23 -20.98 -16.90
CA GLU A 220 5.41 -19.85 -17.37
C GLU A 220 5.11 -18.85 -16.25
N LEU A 221 4.80 -19.33 -15.04
CA LEU A 221 4.58 -18.45 -13.89
C LEU A 221 5.88 -17.76 -13.48
N VAL A 222 6.98 -18.52 -13.38
CA VAL A 222 8.28 -17.94 -13.02
C VAL A 222 8.74 -16.92 -14.06
N GLY A 223 8.58 -17.23 -15.35
CA GLY A 223 8.93 -16.34 -16.45
C GLY A 223 8.15 -15.03 -16.42
N THR A 224 6.83 -15.10 -16.21
CA THR A 224 5.98 -13.90 -16.11
C THR A 224 6.34 -13.04 -14.90
N TYR A 225 6.57 -13.64 -13.72
CA TYR A 225 7.01 -12.90 -12.53
C TYR A 225 8.41 -12.28 -12.69
N LEU A 226 9.36 -12.98 -13.32
CA LEU A 226 10.70 -12.44 -13.55
C LEU A 226 10.66 -11.24 -14.50
N ILE A 227 9.90 -11.34 -15.60
CA ILE A 227 9.73 -10.23 -16.54
C ILE A 227 9.10 -9.03 -15.83
N ASP A 228 8.08 -9.25 -15.01
CA ASP A 228 7.43 -8.19 -14.25
C ASP A 228 8.39 -7.52 -13.25
N ILE A 229 9.13 -8.29 -12.45
CA ILE A 229 10.13 -7.75 -11.51
C ILE A 229 11.21 -6.96 -12.25
N VAL A 230 11.75 -7.49 -13.36
CA VAL A 230 12.74 -6.78 -14.17
C VAL A 230 12.15 -5.49 -14.74
N ALA A 231 10.95 -5.53 -15.30
CA ALA A 231 10.28 -4.35 -15.83
C ALA A 231 10.04 -3.30 -14.73
N MET A 232 9.53 -3.70 -13.56
CA MET A 232 9.30 -2.79 -12.44
C MET A 232 10.60 -2.19 -11.89
N VAL A 233 11.70 -2.95 -11.83
CA VAL A 233 12.98 -2.45 -11.30
C VAL A 233 13.66 -1.48 -12.27
N PHE A 234 13.67 -1.80 -13.57
CA PHE A 234 14.43 -1.02 -14.56
C PHE A 234 13.61 0.06 -15.27
N ALA A 235 12.28 -0.07 -15.35
CA ALA A 235 11.43 0.89 -16.06
C ALA A 235 10.85 1.99 -15.17
N PHE A 236 10.94 1.88 -13.84
CA PHE A 236 10.38 2.87 -12.90
C PHE A 236 11.48 3.78 -12.31
N PRO A 237 11.62 5.04 -12.76
CA PRO A 237 12.64 5.97 -12.26
C PRO A 237 12.24 6.65 -10.93
N VAL A 238 11.41 6.00 -10.11
CA VAL A 238 10.79 6.61 -8.92
C VAL A 238 11.82 7.12 -7.92
N ALA A 239 12.97 6.44 -7.81
CA ALA A 239 14.08 6.87 -6.94
C ALA A 239 14.72 8.22 -7.34
N LEU A 240 14.57 8.63 -8.61
CA LEU A 240 15.12 9.89 -9.12
C LEU A 240 14.17 11.07 -8.92
N PHE A 241 12.89 10.84 -8.65
CA PHE A 241 11.89 11.90 -8.53
C PHE A 241 12.24 12.95 -7.47
N PRO A 242 12.69 12.60 -6.24
CA PRO A 242 13.11 13.60 -5.27
C PRO A 242 14.23 14.51 -5.77
N ALA A 243 15.24 13.95 -6.45
CA ALA A 243 16.35 14.72 -7.00
C ALA A 243 15.91 15.65 -8.13
N MET A 244 15.15 15.12 -9.10
CA MET A 244 14.63 15.91 -10.21
C MET A 244 13.75 17.06 -9.71
N SER A 245 12.95 16.80 -8.67
CA SER A 245 12.03 17.78 -8.11
C SER A 245 12.71 19.02 -7.54
N GLN A 246 13.97 18.92 -7.07
CA GLN A 246 14.70 20.07 -6.51
C GLN A 246 14.82 21.22 -7.50
N ASN A 247 14.94 20.91 -8.80
CA ASN A 247 15.05 21.92 -9.85
C ASN A 247 13.70 22.50 -10.28
N TRP A 248 12.58 21.91 -9.87
CA TRP A 248 11.23 22.20 -10.37
C TRP A 248 10.24 22.65 -9.29
N GLY A 249 10.71 22.97 -8.08
CA GLY A 249 9.84 23.43 -6.98
C GLY A 249 9.82 22.51 -5.76
N GLY A 250 10.80 21.62 -5.63
CA GLY A 250 11.02 20.77 -4.45
C GLY A 250 9.87 19.81 -4.20
N ALA A 251 9.42 19.72 -2.95
CA ALA A 251 8.42 18.75 -2.51
C ALA A 251 7.11 18.77 -3.31
N SER A 252 6.63 19.94 -3.72
CA SER A 252 5.40 20.04 -4.52
C SER A 252 5.57 19.39 -5.89
N ALA A 253 6.71 19.64 -6.54
CA ALA A 253 7.07 19.00 -7.80
C ALA A 253 7.27 17.49 -7.64
N ALA A 254 7.85 17.04 -6.51
CA ALA A 254 7.98 15.61 -6.22
C ALA A 254 6.60 14.95 -6.21
N GLY A 255 5.65 15.48 -5.43
CA GLY A 255 4.28 14.96 -5.39
C GLY A 255 3.62 14.89 -6.76
N MET A 256 3.81 15.92 -7.60
CA MET A 256 3.30 15.93 -8.97
C MET A 256 3.94 14.85 -9.85
N LEU A 257 5.25 14.60 -9.74
CA LEU A 257 5.94 13.55 -10.50
C LEU A 257 5.41 12.15 -10.14
N PHE A 258 5.19 11.89 -8.85
CA PHE A 258 4.59 10.64 -8.40
C PHE A 258 3.14 10.49 -8.90
N SER A 259 2.33 11.54 -8.82
CA SER A 259 0.95 11.53 -9.33
C SER A 259 0.87 11.39 -10.86
N ALA A 260 1.83 11.93 -11.60
CA ALA A 260 1.85 11.91 -13.05
C ALA A 260 1.82 10.47 -13.62
N MET A 261 2.40 9.51 -12.91
CA MET A 261 2.36 8.09 -13.29
C MET A 261 0.92 7.55 -13.30
N ALA A 262 0.16 7.83 -12.24
CA ALA A 262 -1.22 7.38 -12.12
C ALA A 262 -2.14 8.11 -13.13
N VAL A 263 -1.89 9.40 -13.38
CA VAL A 263 -2.60 10.18 -14.40
C VAL A 263 -2.31 9.63 -15.80
N GLY A 264 -1.05 9.34 -16.13
CA GLY A 264 -0.66 8.75 -17.41
C GLY A 264 -1.31 7.37 -17.64
N SER A 265 -1.33 6.52 -16.60
CA SER A 265 -2.02 5.22 -16.65
C SER A 265 -3.54 5.38 -16.90
N LEU A 266 -4.17 6.36 -16.25
CA LEU A 266 -5.58 6.66 -16.46
C LEU A 266 -5.85 7.12 -17.90
N VAL A 267 -5.02 8.03 -18.43
CA VAL A 267 -5.13 8.50 -19.82
C VAL A 267 -4.98 7.33 -20.79
N MET A 268 -3.97 6.48 -20.60
CA MET A 268 -3.78 5.29 -21.46
C MET A 268 -4.96 4.32 -21.39
N THR A 269 -5.54 4.12 -20.21
CA THR A 269 -6.72 3.26 -20.02
C THR A 269 -7.97 3.85 -20.70
N LEU A 270 -8.14 5.17 -20.68
CA LEU A 270 -9.24 5.83 -21.38
C LEU A 270 -9.06 5.75 -22.91
N LEU A 271 -7.82 5.79 -23.38
CA LEU A 271 -7.50 5.68 -24.81
C LEU A 271 -7.35 4.24 -25.31
N SER A 272 -7.35 3.22 -24.43
CA SER A 272 -7.10 1.83 -24.78
C SER A 272 -8.27 1.12 -25.47
N GLY A 273 -9.35 1.83 -25.84
CA GLY A 273 -10.51 1.22 -26.53
C GLY A 273 -10.15 0.45 -27.81
N TRP A 274 -9.02 0.76 -28.43
CA TRP A 274 -8.50 0.05 -29.61
C TRP A 274 -8.03 -1.39 -29.33
N THR A 275 -7.65 -1.73 -28.09
CA THR A 275 -7.11 -3.08 -27.77
C THR A 275 -8.17 -4.17 -27.87
N GLY A 276 -9.46 -3.83 -27.72
CA GLY A 276 -10.58 -4.76 -27.93
C GLY A 276 -10.74 -5.22 -29.39
N ASN A 277 -10.09 -4.54 -30.34
CA ASN A 277 -10.14 -4.87 -31.77
C ASN A 277 -8.94 -5.71 -32.23
N VAL A 278 -7.96 -5.97 -31.36
CA VAL A 278 -6.77 -6.78 -31.67
C VAL A 278 -7.04 -8.22 -31.21
N ARG A 279 -7.16 -9.14 -32.17
CA ARG A 279 -7.33 -10.58 -31.93
C ARG A 279 -5.99 -11.29 -31.80
#